data_AF-A0A6I5VMB4-F1
#
_entry.id   AF-A0A6I5VMB4-F1
#
_cell.length_a   1.000
_cell.length_b   1.000
_cell.length_c   1.000
_cell.angle_alpha   90.00
_cell.angle_beta   90.00
_cell.angle_gamma   90.00
#
_symmetry.space_group_name_H-M   'P 1'
#
loop_
_entity.id
_entity.type
_entity.pdbx_description
1 polymer ?
#
loop_
_entity_poly.entity_id
_entity_poly.type
_entity_poly.pdbx_seq_one_letter_code
_entity_poly.pdbx_strand_id
1 'polypeptide(L)'
;MAEVSVETVMIRYLQGLAVLLSCFPKGGKVHEFFQLALDAEGPAVLARANVDAALDDDAELKAWLEKLWAPEGLHASEQGLVEWQNNSDNMTAALDELRAVVGNFGSL
;
A
#
# COMPACT_ATOMS: atom_id res chain seq x y z
N MET A 1 -8.42 -33.89 -1.88
CA MET A 1 -7.85 -32.61 -2.34
C MET A 1 -6.47 -32.49 -1.72
N ALA A 2 -5.44 -32.15 -2.49
CA ALA A 2 -4.14 -31.87 -1.90
C ALA A 2 -4.24 -30.59 -1.05
N GLU A 3 -3.66 -30.60 0.14
CA GLU A 3 -3.58 -29.43 0.99
C GLU A 3 -2.70 -28.38 0.30
N VAL A 4 -3.23 -27.17 0.08
CA VAL A 4 -2.46 -26.08 -0.53
C VAL A 4 -1.49 -25.56 0.51
N SER A 5 -0.19 -25.61 0.21
CA SER A 5 0.83 -25.08 1.12
C SER A 5 0.71 -23.56 1.28
N VAL A 6 1.09 -23.04 2.45
CA VAL A 6 1.22 -21.60 2.70
C VAL A 6 2.09 -20.94 1.63
N GLU A 7 3.20 -21.57 1.25
CA GLU A 7 4.10 -21.06 0.20
C GLU A 7 3.38 -20.89 -1.14
N THR A 8 2.54 -21.85 -1.53
CA THR A 8 1.74 -21.76 -2.75
C THR A 8 0.76 -20.59 -2.70
N VAL A 9 0.12 -20.34 -1.55
CA VAL A 9 -0.75 -19.17 -1.35
C VAL A 9 0.05 -17.88 -1.49
N MET A 10 1.19 -17.78 -0.80
CA MET A 10 2.06 -16.59 -0.84
C MET A 10 2.59 -16.29 -2.25
N ILE A 11 2.96 -17.31 -3.02
CA ILE A 11 3.35 -17.16 -4.43
C ILE A 11 2.22 -16.51 -5.24
N ARG A 12 0.97 -16.97 -5.05
CA ARG A 12 -0.19 -16.41 -5.76
C ARG A 12 -0.50 -14.98 -5.32
N TYR A 13 -0.33 -14.65 -4.05
CA TYR A 13 -0.45 -13.27 -3.56
C TYR A 13 0.57 -12.34 -4.24
N LEU A 14 1.85 -12.73 -4.28
CA LEU A 14 2.90 -11.95 -4.96
C LEU A 14 2.61 -11.78 -6.45
N GLN A 15 2.18 -12.85 -7.12
CA GLN A 15 1.80 -12.79 -8.54
C GLN A 15 0.60 -11.86 -8.78
N GLY A 16 -0.41 -11.90 -7.90
CA GLY A 16 -1.56 -11.00 -7.96
C GLY A 16 -1.16 -9.53 -7.83
N LEU A 17 -0.31 -9.20 -6.85
CA LEU A 17 0.26 -7.86 -6.69
C LEU A 17 1.05 -7.42 -7.92
N ALA A 18 1.89 -8.31 -8.48
CA ALA A 18 2.67 -8.00 -9.66
C ALA A 18 1.78 -7.71 -10.89
N VAL A 19 0.72 -8.49 -11.10
CA VAL A 19 -0.26 -8.25 -12.18
C VAL A 19 -0.95 -6.90 -11.98
N LEU A 20 -1.49 -6.63 -10.79
CA LEU A 20 -2.17 -5.38 -10.48
C LEU A 20 -1.25 -4.17 -10.72
N LEU A 21 -0.04 -4.21 -10.16
CA LEU A 21 0.93 -3.11 -10.28
C LEU A 21 1.38 -2.89 -11.74
N SER A 22 1.42 -3.95 -12.56
CA SER A 22 1.78 -3.87 -13.98
C SER A 22 0.69 -3.23 -14.85
N CYS A 23 -0.53 -3.09 -14.34
CA CYS A 23 -1.63 -2.45 -15.07
C CYS A 23 -1.62 -0.92 -14.97
N PHE A 24 -0.88 -0.33 -14.03
CA PHE A 24 -0.81 1.12 -13.89
C PHE A 24 0.14 1.75 -14.92
N PRO A 25 -0.18 2.94 -15.45
CA PRO A 25 0.69 3.63 -16.38
C PRO A 25 2.02 4.00 -15.71
N LYS A 26 3.12 3.81 -16.43
CA LYS A 26 4.44 4.28 -15.97
C LYS A 26 4.41 5.80 -15.77
N GLY A 27 4.78 6.25 -14.58
CA GLY A 27 4.72 7.67 -14.22
C GLY A 27 3.32 8.18 -13.88
N GLY A 28 2.32 7.29 -13.76
CA GLY A 28 1.04 7.61 -13.13
C GLY A 28 1.18 7.81 -11.63
N LYS A 29 0.13 8.34 -11.00
CA LYS A 29 0.13 8.67 -9.57
C LYS A 29 0.14 7.44 -8.67
N VAL A 30 -0.52 6.35 -9.06
CA VAL A 30 -0.40 5.08 -8.33
C VAL A 30 1.02 4.53 -8.41
N HIS A 31 1.68 4.65 -9.58
CA HIS A 31 3.07 4.25 -9.75
C HIS A 31 4.01 5.08 -8.88
N GLU A 32 3.84 6.41 -8.82
CA GLU A 32 4.60 7.28 -7.91
C GLU A 32 4.43 6.87 -6.44
N PHE A 33 3.18 6.64 -6.01
CA PHE A 33 2.86 6.25 -4.64
C PHE A 33 3.56 4.95 -4.23
N PHE A 34 3.42 3.89 -5.03
CA PHE A 34 4.05 2.61 -4.71
C PHE A 34 5.57 2.64 -4.85
N GLN A 35 6.13 3.47 -5.74
CA GLN A 35 7.58 3.67 -5.80
C GLN A 35 8.11 4.28 -4.50
N LEU A 36 7.46 5.32 -3.98
CA LEU A 36 7.81 5.91 -2.68
C LEU A 36 7.69 4.90 -1.53
N ALA A 37 6.65 4.06 -1.55
CA ALA A 37 6.48 3.02 -0.55
C ALA A 37 7.57 1.92 -0.64
N LEU A 38 8.00 1.55 -1.84
CA LEU A 38 9.07 0.56 -2.05
C LEU A 38 10.46 1.11 -1.73
N ASP A 39 10.65 2.42 -1.87
CA ASP A 39 11.89 3.12 -1.52
C ASP A 39 11.99 3.44 -0.01
N ALA A 40 10.90 3.24 0.75
CA ALA A 40 10.89 3.38 2.19
C ALA A 40 11.74 2.29 2.87
N GLU A 41 12.38 2.63 3.99
CA GLU A 41 13.18 1.67 4.77
C GLU A 41 12.29 0.63 5.45
N GLY A 42 12.05 -0.49 4.76
CA GLY A 42 11.16 -1.57 5.20
C GLY A 42 11.37 -2.07 6.64
N PRO A 43 12.61 -2.27 7.13
CA PRO A 43 12.85 -2.64 8.52
C PRO A 43 12.35 -1.62 9.54
N ALA A 44 12.49 -0.32 9.26
CA ALA A 44 12.02 0.75 10.14
C ALA A 44 10.49 0.82 10.17
N VAL A 45 9.85 0.68 9.00
CA VAL A 45 8.39 0.58 8.89
C VAL A 45 7.87 -0.62 9.67
N LEU A 46 8.49 -1.79 9.48
CA LEU A 46 8.08 -3.04 10.13
C LEU A 46 8.21 -2.97 11.66
N ALA A 47 9.25 -2.30 12.17
CA ALA A 47 9.44 -2.14 13.62
C ALA A 47 8.32 -1.33 14.28
N ARG A 48 7.66 -0.42 13.54
CA ARG A 48 6.55 0.42 14.02
C ARG A 48 5.18 -0.15 13.67
N ALA A 49 5.08 -0.90 12.57
CA ALA A 49 3.86 -1.56 12.12
C ALA A 49 3.47 -2.65 13.12
N ASN A 50 2.72 -2.25 14.16
CA ASN A 50 2.21 -3.16 15.17
C ASN A 50 1.23 -4.13 14.52
N VAL A 51 1.64 -5.40 14.35
CA VAL A 51 0.95 -6.42 13.55
C VAL A 51 -0.33 -6.95 14.22
N ASP A 52 -0.54 -6.66 15.51
CA ASP A 52 -1.66 -7.21 16.29
C ASP A 52 -2.91 -6.32 16.34
N ALA A 53 -2.94 -5.21 15.60
CA ALA A 53 -4.16 -4.40 15.52
C ALA A 53 -5.17 -5.13 14.61
N ALA A 54 -6.30 -5.57 15.18
CA ALA A 54 -7.47 -5.84 14.35
C ALA A 54 -7.88 -4.50 13.74
N LEU A 55 -7.77 -4.39 12.41
CA LEU A 55 -8.14 -3.18 11.66
C LEU A 55 -9.47 -3.46 10.97
N ASP A 56 -10.49 -3.72 11.80
CA ASP A 56 -11.77 -4.26 11.33
C ASP A 56 -12.76 -3.16 10.92
N ASP A 57 -12.48 -1.90 11.28
CA ASP A 57 -13.21 -0.73 10.79
C ASP A 57 -12.31 0.44 10.30
N ASP A 58 -12.92 1.36 9.56
CA ASP A 58 -12.24 2.51 8.94
C ASP A 58 -11.60 3.46 9.96
N ALA A 59 -12.22 3.63 11.14
CA ALA A 59 -11.70 4.52 12.17
C ALA A 59 -10.45 3.92 12.83
N GLU A 60 -10.45 2.62 13.09
CA GLU A 60 -9.31 1.86 13.59
C GLU A 60 -8.16 1.85 12.58
N LEU A 61 -8.47 1.58 11.30
CA LEU A 61 -7.49 1.66 10.21
C LEU A 61 -6.86 3.05 10.13
N LYS A 62 -7.68 4.10 10.14
CA LYS A 62 -7.20 5.47 10.11
C LYS A 62 -6.31 5.80 11.30
N ALA A 63 -6.73 5.46 12.52
CA ALA A 63 -5.95 5.72 13.72
C ALA A 63 -4.61 4.97 13.71
N TRP A 64 -4.58 3.75 13.17
CA TRP A 64 -3.36 2.98 12.98
C TRP A 64 -2.42 3.64 11.96
N LEU A 65 -2.94 4.10 10.81
CA LEU A 65 -2.17 4.82 9.79
C LEU A 65 -1.61 6.15 10.34
N GLU A 66 -2.41 6.91 11.08
CA GLU A 66 -1.99 8.16 11.73
C GLU A 66 -0.85 7.91 12.73
N LYS A 67 -0.91 6.81 13.48
CA LYS A 67 0.17 6.42 14.39
C LYS A 67 1.43 5.97 13.64
N LEU A 68 1.28 5.21 12.55
CA LEU A 68 2.40 4.71 11.76
C LEU A 68 3.17 5.84 11.05
N TRP A 69 2.44 6.86 10.61
CA TRP A 69 2.96 8.03 9.90
C TRP A 69 3.08 9.29 10.78
N ALA A 70 3.05 9.14 12.10
CA ALA A 70 3.32 10.23 13.02
C ALA A 70 4.74 10.79 12.76
N PRO A 71 4.93 12.12 12.77
CA PRO A 71 6.26 12.73 12.57
C PRO A 71 7.31 12.21 13.55
N GLU A 72 6.88 11.89 14.78
CA GLU A 72 7.71 11.28 15.81
C GLU A 72 8.10 9.84 15.42
N GLY A 73 9.30 9.69 14.86
CA GLY A 73 9.86 8.40 14.48
C GLY A 73 9.75 8.07 13.00
N LEU A 74 9.26 8.99 12.17
CA LEU A 74 9.27 8.84 10.72
C LEU A 74 10.71 8.90 10.18
N HIS A 75 11.11 7.92 9.37
CA HIS A 75 12.41 7.98 8.70
C HIS A 75 12.39 8.99 7.54
N ALA A 76 13.55 9.55 7.18
CA ALA A 76 13.64 10.52 6.08
C ALA A 76 13.14 9.95 4.74
N SER A 77 13.32 8.63 4.52
CA SER A 77 12.81 7.92 3.33
C SER A 77 11.28 7.88 3.27
N GLU A 78 10.60 8.04 4.40
CA GLU A 78 9.13 7.94 4.50
C GLU A 78 8.45 9.30 4.44
N GLN A 79 9.19 10.40 4.70
CA GLN A 79 8.65 11.76 4.66
C GLN A 79 8.03 12.06 3.29
N GLY A 80 8.73 11.66 2.22
CA GLY A 80 8.23 11.82 0.86
C GLY A 80 6.90 11.10 0.61
N LEU A 81 6.71 9.90 1.17
CA LEU A 81 5.46 9.15 1.05
C LEU A 81 4.32 9.86 1.79
N VAL A 82 4.57 10.30 3.03
CA VAL A 82 3.57 10.97 3.87
C VAL A 82 3.15 12.31 3.28
N GLU A 83 4.11 13.12 2.82
CA GLU A 83 3.85 14.38 2.13
C GLU A 83 3.08 14.14 0.82
N TRP A 84 3.45 13.12 0.06
CA TRP A 84 2.78 12.79 -1.20
C TRP A 84 1.32 12.43 -0.99
N GLN A 85 0.98 11.60 0.01
CA GLN A 85 -0.40 11.18 0.28
C GLN A 85 -1.24 12.25 0.99
N ASN A 86 -0.62 13.23 1.63
CA ASN A 86 -1.32 14.41 2.17
C ASN A 86 -1.67 15.44 1.08
N ASN A 87 -1.16 15.30 -0.14
CA ASN A 87 -1.56 16.12 -1.27
C ASN A 87 -2.86 15.57 -1.89
N SER A 88 -3.95 16.34 -1.79
CA SER A 88 -5.27 15.94 -2.29
C SER A 88 -5.29 15.64 -3.78
N ASP A 89 -4.57 16.42 -4.59
CA ASP A 89 -4.57 16.24 -6.04
C ASP A 89 -3.88 14.94 -6.44
N ASN A 90 -2.77 14.60 -5.75
CA ASN A 90 -2.11 13.31 -5.91
C ASN A 90 -3.04 12.15 -5.58
N MET A 91 -3.71 12.21 -4.42
CA MET A 91 -4.60 11.15 -3.98
C MET A 91 -5.84 11.01 -4.87
N THR A 92 -6.44 12.11 -5.31
CA THR A 92 -7.57 12.06 -6.24
C THR A 92 -7.19 11.40 -7.55
N ALA A 93 -6.06 11.79 -8.15
CA ALA A 93 -5.59 11.20 -9.40
C ALA A 93 -5.23 9.71 -9.24
N ALA A 94 -4.59 9.33 -8.12
CA ALA A 94 -4.29 7.92 -7.86
C ALA A 94 -5.55 7.08 -7.62
N LEU A 95 -6.56 7.62 -6.94
CA LEU A 95 -7.84 6.93 -6.77
C LEU A 95 -8.56 6.72 -8.10
N ASP A 96 -8.48 7.68 -9.03
CA ASP A 96 -9.07 7.55 -10.35
C ASP A 96 -8.35 6.49 -11.21
N GLU A 97 -7.01 6.46 -11.17
CA GLU A 97 -6.21 5.39 -11.77
C GLU A 97 -6.55 4.02 -11.15
N LEU A 98 -6.64 3.94 -9.82
CA LEU A 98 -6.99 2.72 -9.09
C LEU A 98 -8.37 2.20 -9.48
N ARG A 99 -9.39 3.08 -9.54
CA ARG A 99 -10.74 2.71 -9.97
C ARG A 99 -10.77 2.25 -11.42
N ALA A 100 -10.03 2.92 -12.30
CA ALA A 100 -9.96 2.55 -13.71
C ALA A 100 -9.34 1.15 -13.91
N VAL A 101 -8.34 0.78 -13.11
CA VAL A 101 -7.71 -0.53 -13.18
C VAL A 101 -8.54 -1.60 -12.47
N VAL A 102 -8.88 -1.40 -11.20
CA VAL A 102 -9.62 -2.38 -10.37
C VAL A 102 -11.02 -2.64 -10.92
N GLY A 103 -11.67 -1.65 -11.52
CA GLY A 103 -12.93 -1.84 -12.23
C GLY A 103 -12.89 -2.90 -13.33
N ASN A 104 -11.71 -3.20 -13.88
CA ASN A 104 -11.52 -4.27 -14.87
C ASN A 104 -11.31 -5.66 -14.25
N PHE A 105 -11.00 -5.74 -12.96
CA PHE A 105 -10.73 -7.00 -12.25
C PHE A 105 -11.97 -7.57 -11.54
N GLY A 106 -13.11 -6.86 -11.53
CA GLY A 106 -14.26 -7.24 -10.70
C GLY A 106 -13.97 -7.04 -9.21
N SER A 107 -14.74 -7.68 -8.33
CA SER A 107 -14.40 -7.71 -6.90
C SER A 107 -13.19 -8.63 -6.69
N LEU A 108 -11.99 -8.06 -6.75
CA LEU A 108 -10.82 -8.61 -6.06
C LEU A 108 -11.03 -8.56 -4.54
#